data_AF-A0A0G3H786-F1
#
_entry.id   AF-A0A0G3H786-F1
#
_cell.length_a   1.000
_cell.length_b   1.000
_cell.length_c   1.000
_cell.angle_alpha   90.00
_cell.angle_beta   90.00
_cell.angle_gamma   90.00
#
_symmetry.space_group_name_H-M   'P 1'
#
loop_
_entity.id
_entity.type
_entity.pdbx_description
1 polymer ?
#
loop_
_entity_poly.entity_id
_entity_poly.type
_entity_poly.pdbx_seq_one_letter_code
_entity_poly.pdbx_strand_id
1 'polypeptide(L)'
;MRLSVSRVRPWLVALLVALPLIIGTAIAALSGLDPAKTWSSDAEPAGAPVASSPTGIDPSQLVDARRAAGEAGSQAGFLVAGTGELVEGTGKMREGTAGVEDQFGAAVTGSQQLSQGMVELQAGLGQLGPGAIQVADGVGIAVDQVVGFGAFRGQLLTGIDQMLSKMEGSRDPEVIAARDQLISLRSQAEVFELDETTSNQLSQLKSGSREIANQLGVPGYAFHDGIYSATKGSQELAAGLSQAQGGMDDALEGVNALSEGAVKIDNMAGQTQDRIGAIQRSLPAVQAAPATGDASAEGSTRALTPTYAMLIASLVLLGGAAAGAVAGFTRHRWILLGAATAVFTTLGVILLAILSTGLTVAAGALAAVILALGVLTSAGLTHLMIRLLGPLTGSITAAVLGLAQIGLVGWVWKTASSAEVATVWQILANLTPVNWATSGLTSLGNDGSQQALWLSLGVLAGTAVLGALGMRPGVVRVEDEEN
;
A
#
# COMPACT_ATOMS: atom_id res chain seq x y z
N MET A 1 39.54 -37.64 -3.27
CA MET A 1 40.00 -36.26 -3.56
C MET A 1 40.10 -35.49 -2.24
N ARG A 2 41.08 -35.83 -1.41
CA ARG A 2 41.33 -35.16 -0.12
C ARG A 2 42.23 -33.96 -0.42
N LEU A 3 41.65 -32.77 -0.58
CA LEU A 3 42.41 -31.53 -0.52
C LEU A 3 43.15 -31.55 0.82
N SER A 4 44.48 -31.55 0.76
CA SER A 4 45.29 -31.52 1.97
C SER A 4 44.83 -30.34 2.82
N VAL A 5 44.43 -30.64 4.06
CA VAL A 5 43.86 -29.67 5.03
C VAL A 5 44.78 -28.45 5.22
N SER A 6 46.06 -28.54 4.81
CA SER A 6 47.03 -27.46 4.83
C SER A 6 46.80 -26.32 3.83
N ARG A 7 46.22 -26.56 2.63
CA ARG A 7 45.96 -25.48 1.63
C ARG A 7 44.64 -24.76 1.82
N VAL A 8 43.65 -25.39 2.44
CA VAL A 8 42.30 -24.83 2.63
C VAL A 8 42.22 -23.90 3.85
N ARG A 9 43.02 -24.17 4.89
CA ARG A 9 43.05 -23.39 6.14
C ARG A 9 43.32 -21.89 5.95
N PRO A 10 44.30 -21.42 5.16
CA PRO A 10 44.52 -19.98 4.99
C PRO A 10 43.37 -19.29 4.23
N TRP A 11 42.71 -19.98 3.30
CA TRP A 11 41.52 -19.47 2.61
C TRP A 11 40.30 -19.33 3.54
N LEU A 12 40.10 -20.29 4.45
CA LEU A 12 39.05 -20.19 5.47
C LEU A 12 39.30 -19.03 6.44
N VAL A 13 40.56 -18.81 6.85
CA VAL A 13 40.92 -17.65 7.68
C VAL A 13 40.73 -16.34 6.91
N ALA A 14 41.03 -16.31 5.61
CA ALA A 14 40.79 -15.15 4.76
C ALA A 14 39.32 -14.77 4.69
N LEU A 15 38.45 -15.76 4.46
CA LEU A 15 37.01 -15.58 4.40
C LEU A 15 36.47 -15.10 5.75
N LEU A 16 37.00 -15.66 6.85
CA LEU A 16 36.62 -15.25 8.21
C LEU A 16 37.05 -13.81 8.54
N VAL A 17 38.22 -13.36 8.09
CA VAL A 17 38.69 -11.97 8.25
C VAL A 17 37.92 -10.98 7.36
N ALA A 18 37.43 -11.41 6.20
CA ALA A 18 36.59 -10.59 5.32
C ALA A 18 35.13 -10.46 5.81
N LEU A 19 34.69 -11.37 6.69
CA LEU A 19 33.31 -11.46 7.14
C LEU A 19 32.79 -10.18 7.83
N PRO A 20 33.53 -9.46 8.69
CA PRO A 20 33.07 -8.19 9.23
C PRO A 20 32.93 -7.08 8.18
N LEU A 21 33.75 -7.08 7.12
CA LEU A 21 33.58 -6.14 6.00
C LEU A 21 32.30 -6.47 5.23
N ILE A 22 32.06 -7.75 4.94
CA ILE A 22 30.85 -8.20 4.24
C ILE A 22 29.59 -7.89 5.06
N ILE A 23 29.59 -8.22 6.36
CA ILE A 23 28.47 -7.88 7.26
C ILE A 23 28.30 -6.37 7.34
N GLY A 24 29.38 -5.61 7.52
CA GLY A 24 29.35 -4.15 7.53
C GLY A 24 28.74 -3.58 6.25
N THR A 25 29.12 -4.12 5.09
CA THR A 25 28.56 -3.70 3.80
C THR A 25 27.09 -4.05 3.65
N ALA A 26 26.67 -5.24 4.12
CA ALA A 26 25.27 -5.65 4.07
C ALA A 26 24.42 -4.77 4.99
N ILE A 27 24.89 -4.50 6.22
CA ILE A 27 24.20 -3.60 7.14
C ILE A 27 24.12 -2.19 6.54
N ALA A 28 25.22 -1.65 6.00
CA ALA A 28 25.22 -0.33 5.38
C ALA A 28 24.30 -0.23 4.16
N ALA A 29 24.26 -1.27 3.32
CA ALA A 29 23.37 -1.32 2.16
C ALA A 29 21.89 -1.42 2.59
N LEU A 30 21.57 -2.20 3.63
CA LEU A 30 20.23 -2.36 4.16
C LEU A 30 19.74 -1.12 4.93
N SER A 31 20.65 -0.39 5.58
CA SER A 31 20.34 0.83 6.33
C SER A 31 20.38 2.11 5.50
N GLY A 32 20.66 2.03 4.18
CA GLY A 32 20.79 3.20 3.31
C GLY A 32 21.86 4.18 3.80
N LEU A 33 23.02 3.67 4.20
CA LEU A 33 24.16 4.47 4.66
C LEU A 33 24.91 5.04 3.45
N ASP A 34 24.53 6.24 3.06
CA ASP A 34 25.25 7.05 2.07
C ASP A 34 26.42 7.79 2.75
N PRO A 35 27.60 7.93 2.10
CA PRO A 35 28.66 8.85 2.52
C PRO A 35 28.14 10.20 3.06
N ALA A 36 27.10 10.78 2.45
CA ALA A 36 26.52 12.06 2.87
C ALA A 36 26.07 12.10 4.34
N LYS A 37 25.52 10.99 4.86
CA LYS A 37 25.08 10.87 6.26
C LYS A 37 26.23 10.94 7.27
N THR A 38 27.48 10.86 6.80
CA THR A 38 28.67 11.00 7.64
C THR A 38 29.09 12.46 7.87
N TRP A 39 28.49 13.43 7.19
CA TRP A 39 28.80 14.85 7.40
C TRP A 39 27.57 15.76 7.46
N SER A 40 26.36 15.24 7.22
CA SER A 40 25.10 15.95 7.44
C SER A 40 24.09 15.05 8.14
N SER A 41 23.21 15.65 8.95
CA SER A 41 22.08 14.94 9.57
C SER A 41 20.88 14.89 8.60
N ASP A 42 19.94 13.97 8.85
CA ASP A 42 18.70 13.87 8.06
C ASP A 42 17.78 15.11 8.25
N ALA A 43 17.96 15.86 9.35
CA ALA A 43 17.18 17.05 9.66
C ALA A 43 17.69 18.32 8.96
N GLU A 44 18.98 18.39 8.65
CA GLU A 44 19.63 19.49 7.94
C GLU A 44 20.54 18.94 6.83
N PRO A 45 19.95 18.53 5.69
CA PRO A 45 20.72 18.02 4.56
C PRO A 45 21.61 19.12 3.98
N ALA A 46 22.92 18.94 4.10
CA ALA A 46 23.93 19.89 3.64
C ALA A 46 24.96 19.19 2.75
N GLY A 47 25.45 19.89 1.73
CA GLY A 47 26.55 19.40 0.90
C GLY A 47 27.87 19.33 1.67
N ALA A 48 28.79 18.52 1.14
CA ALA A 48 30.08 18.29 1.80
C ALA A 48 30.81 19.62 2.06
N PRO A 49 31.44 19.78 3.24
CA PRO A 49 32.34 20.90 3.49
C PRO A 49 33.46 20.89 2.43
N VAL A 50 33.70 22.02 1.78
CA VAL A 50 34.82 22.18 0.83
C VAL A 50 35.96 22.93 1.50
N ALA A 51 37.20 22.48 1.38
CA ALA A 51 38.33 23.33 1.78
C ALA A 51 38.31 24.61 0.93
N SER A 52 38.49 25.76 1.56
CA SER A 52 38.48 27.09 0.94
C SER A 52 39.23 27.06 -0.40
N SER A 53 38.49 27.04 -1.52
CA SER A 53 39.09 26.88 -2.85
C SER A 53 39.23 28.23 -3.57
N PRO A 54 40.23 28.40 -4.46
CA PRO A 54 40.59 29.69 -5.05
C PRO A 54 39.65 30.20 -6.16
N THR A 55 38.49 29.56 -6.37
CA THR A 55 37.74 29.64 -7.62
C THR A 55 36.79 30.84 -7.76
N GLY A 56 36.89 31.85 -6.90
CA GLY A 56 36.19 33.14 -7.12
C GLY A 56 34.65 33.07 -7.16
N ILE A 57 34.04 31.99 -6.65
CA ILE A 57 32.58 31.90 -6.52
C ILE A 57 32.16 32.79 -5.36
N ASP A 58 31.27 33.74 -5.63
CA ASP A 58 30.75 34.66 -4.62
C ASP A 58 29.96 33.87 -3.54
N PRO A 59 30.35 33.94 -2.26
CA PRO A 59 29.65 33.26 -1.17
C PRO A 59 28.15 33.58 -1.11
N SER A 60 27.74 34.78 -1.55
CA SER A 60 26.33 35.20 -1.57
C SER A 60 25.48 34.38 -2.55
N GLN A 61 25.99 34.10 -3.74
CA GLN A 61 25.27 33.30 -4.76
C GLN A 61 25.06 31.85 -4.32
N LEU A 62 25.99 31.31 -3.52
CA LEU A 62 25.86 29.98 -2.94
C LEU A 62 24.82 29.94 -1.82
N VAL A 63 24.72 31.00 -1.02
CA VAL A 63 23.68 31.15 0.00
C VAL A 63 22.31 31.26 -0.66
N ASP A 64 22.18 32.06 -1.72
CA ASP A 64 20.94 32.23 -2.48
C ASP A 64 20.51 30.91 -3.15
N ALA A 65 21.45 30.19 -3.79
CA ALA A 65 21.18 28.89 -4.38
C ALA A 65 20.71 27.86 -3.34
N ARG A 66 21.30 27.85 -2.13
CA ARG A 66 20.85 26.96 -1.05
C ARG A 66 19.49 27.36 -0.51
N ARG A 67 19.23 28.66 -0.35
CA ARG A 67 17.91 29.15 0.07
C ARG A 67 16.85 28.74 -0.93
N ALA A 68 17.10 28.95 -2.23
CA ALA A 68 16.20 28.55 -3.30
C ALA A 68 16.00 27.03 -3.35
N ALA A 69 17.05 26.24 -3.17
CA ALA A 69 16.93 24.78 -3.11
C ALA A 69 16.15 24.33 -1.86
N GLY A 70 16.35 24.99 -0.71
CA GLY A 70 15.60 24.77 0.53
C GLY A 70 14.11 25.05 0.36
N GLU A 71 13.77 26.18 -0.28
CA GLU A 71 12.41 26.57 -0.59
C GLU A 71 11.76 25.64 -1.62
N ALA A 72 12.50 25.23 -2.65
CA ALA A 72 12.03 24.20 -3.58
C ALA A 72 11.79 22.86 -2.87
N GLY A 73 12.61 22.52 -1.87
CA GLY A 73 12.46 21.30 -1.07
C GLY A 73 11.20 21.32 -0.22
N SER A 74 10.88 22.46 0.41
CA SER A 74 9.62 22.60 1.16
C SER A 74 8.40 22.56 0.24
N GLN A 75 8.45 23.26 -0.90
CA GLN A 75 7.39 23.20 -1.92
C GLN A 75 7.17 21.79 -2.45
N ALA A 76 8.24 21.04 -2.72
CA ALA A 76 8.14 19.64 -3.13
C ALA A 76 7.57 18.75 -2.02
N GLY A 77 7.93 19.01 -0.75
CA GLY A 77 7.31 18.33 0.39
C GLY A 77 5.81 18.58 0.49
N PHE A 78 5.35 19.82 0.26
CA PHE A 78 3.92 20.14 0.19
C PHE A 78 3.23 19.47 -1.00
N LEU A 79 3.90 19.38 -2.16
CA LEU A 79 3.39 18.67 -3.32
C LEU A 79 3.21 17.18 -3.03
N VAL A 80 4.19 16.54 -2.39
CA VAL A 80 4.09 15.12 -1.97
C VAL A 80 2.97 14.93 -0.96
N ALA A 81 2.84 15.80 0.04
CA ALA A 81 1.74 15.73 1.00
C ALA A 81 0.36 15.86 0.30
N GLY A 82 0.20 16.85 -0.59
CA GLY A 82 -1.06 17.06 -1.30
C GLY A 82 -1.38 15.97 -2.31
N THR A 83 -0.37 15.36 -2.94
CA THR A 83 -0.57 14.22 -3.85
C THR A 83 -0.85 12.93 -3.08
N GLY A 84 -0.28 12.75 -1.89
CA GLY A 84 -0.66 11.70 -0.94
C GLY A 84 -2.12 11.81 -0.49
N GLU A 85 -2.59 13.02 -0.14
CA GLU A 85 -4.01 13.27 0.17
C GLU A 85 -4.93 12.97 -1.03
N LEU A 86 -4.48 13.28 -2.26
CA LEU A 86 -5.22 12.94 -3.48
C LEU A 86 -5.30 11.42 -3.69
N VAL A 87 -4.21 10.69 -3.46
CA VAL A 87 -4.20 9.23 -3.52
C VAL A 87 -5.15 8.64 -2.47
N GLU A 88 -5.12 9.14 -1.25
CA GLU A 88 -6.05 8.68 -0.20
C GLU A 88 -7.51 9.01 -0.54
N GLY A 89 -7.78 10.23 -1.02
CA GLY A 89 -9.11 10.67 -1.41
C GLY A 89 -9.70 9.86 -2.58
N THR A 90 -8.89 9.60 -3.60
CA THR A 90 -9.29 8.75 -4.74
C THR A 90 -9.44 7.28 -4.33
N GLY A 91 -8.62 6.81 -3.37
CA GLY A 91 -8.78 5.49 -2.76
C GLY A 91 -10.13 5.33 -2.05
N LYS A 92 -10.50 6.29 -1.19
CA LYS A 92 -11.82 6.33 -0.52
C LYS A 92 -12.97 6.43 -1.51
N MET A 93 -12.81 7.24 -2.56
CA MET A 93 -13.82 7.34 -3.61
C MET A 93 -14.04 5.99 -4.30
N ARG A 94 -12.96 5.29 -4.68
CA ARG A 94 -13.03 3.96 -5.29
C ARG A 94 -13.70 2.93 -4.38
N GLU A 95 -13.36 2.89 -3.10
CA GLU A 95 -14.00 2.01 -2.12
C GLU A 95 -15.49 2.32 -1.97
N GLY A 96 -15.85 3.61 -1.90
CA GLY A 96 -17.24 4.05 -1.86
C GLY A 96 -18.02 3.65 -3.12
N THR A 97 -17.44 3.83 -4.30
CA THR A 97 -18.09 3.47 -5.58
C THR A 97 -18.28 1.96 -5.71
N ALA A 98 -17.32 1.14 -5.27
CA ALA A 98 -17.48 -0.33 -5.25
C ALA A 98 -18.64 -0.77 -4.35
N GLY A 99 -18.82 -0.14 -3.19
CA GLY A 99 -19.98 -0.39 -2.33
C GLY A 99 -21.32 0.01 -2.96
N VAL A 100 -21.32 1.06 -3.79
CA VAL A 100 -22.51 1.47 -4.56
C VAL A 100 -22.79 0.49 -5.69
N GLU A 101 -21.77 -0.04 -6.37
CA GLU A 101 -21.89 -1.05 -7.43
C GLU A 101 -22.66 -2.28 -6.95
N ASP A 102 -22.28 -2.84 -5.79
CA ASP A 102 -22.93 -4.01 -5.21
C ASP A 102 -24.42 -3.76 -4.92
N GLN A 103 -24.73 -2.63 -4.28
CA GLN A 103 -26.10 -2.25 -3.95
C GLN A 103 -26.94 -1.97 -5.20
N PHE A 104 -26.32 -1.34 -6.20
CA PHE A 104 -26.96 -1.05 -7.47
C PHE A 104 -27.23 -2.33 -8.26
N GLY A 105 -26.27 -3.26 -8.30
CA GLY A 105 -26.45 -4.59 -8.91
C GLY A 105 -27.56 -5.40 -8.24
N ALA A 106 -27.70 -5.30 -6.92
CA ALA A 106 -28.83 -5.87 -6.19
C ALA A 106 -30.17 -5.21 -6.59
N ALA A 107 -30.21 -3.89 -6.77
CA ALA A 107 -31.40 -3.17 -7.24
C ALA A 107 -31.78 -3.56 -8.67
N VAL A 108 -30.79 -3.70 -9.58
CA VAL A 108 -31.00 -4.20 -10.94
C VAL A 108 -31.61 -5.60 -10.90
N THR A 109 -31.00 -6.51 -10.13
CA THR A 109 -31.50 -7.88 -9.99
C THR A 109 -32.93 -7.91 -9.43
N GLY A 110 -33.20 -7.14 -8.37
CA GLY A 110 -34.54 -7.03 -7.78
C GLY A 110 -35.58 -6.48 -8.74
N SER A 111 -35.21 -5.50 -9.58
CA SER A 111 -36.11 -4.94 -10.60
C SER A 111 -36.43 -5.94 -11.72
N GLN A 112 -35.46 -6.76 -12.13
CA GLN A 112 -35.67 -7.83 -13.10
C GLN A 112 -36.60 -8.91 -12.53
N GLN A 113 -36.42 -9.28 -11.26
CA GLN A 113 -37.32 -10.21 -10.57
C GLN A 113 -38.73 -9.65 -10.43
N LEU A 114 -38.87 -8.36 -10.09
CA LEU A 114 -40.17 -7.68 -10.04
C LEU A 114 -40.84 -7.69 -11.42
N SER A 115 -40.10 -7.32 -12.47
CA SER A 115 -40.57 -7.34 -13.85
C SER A 115 -41.07 -8.73 -14.26
N GLN A 116 -40.28 -9.77 -13.99
CA GLN A 116 -40.64 -11.15 -14.27
C GLN A 116 -41.90 -11.59 -13.49
N GLY A 117 -41.97 -11.30 -12.19
CA GLY A 117 -43.13 -11.61 -11.36
C GLY A 117 -44.40 -10.88 -11.80
N MET A 118 -44.27 -9.64 -12.27
CA MET A 118 -45.40 -8.88 -12.83
C MET A 118 -45.87 -9.46 -14.17
N VAL A 119 -44.96 -9.91 -15.02
CA VAL A 119 -45.30 -10.63 -16.27
C VAL A 119 -46.06 -11.92 -15.96
N GLU A 120 -45.63 -12.67 -14.94
CA GLU A 120 -46.33 -13.88 -14.48
C GLU A 120 -47.71 -13.56 -13.91
N LEU A 121 -47.83 -12.48 -13.12
CA LEU A 121 -49.12 -12.01 -12.61
C LEU A 121 -50.05 -11.58 -13.74
N GLN A 122 -49.55 -10.84 -14.72
CA GLN A 122 -50.31 -10.43 -15.91
C GLN A 122 -50.79 -11.65 -16.71
N ALA A 123 -49.92 -12.66 -16.87
CA ALA A 123 -50.29 -13.91 -17.53
C ALA A 123 -51.37 -14.68 -16.74
N GLY A 124 -51.24 -14.77 -15.41
CA GLY A 124 -52.24 -15.36 -14.53
C GLY A 124 -53.57 -14.62 -14.57
N LEU A 125 -53.54 -13.28 -14.64
CA LEU A 125 -54.73 -12.47 -14.83
C LEU A 125 -55.42 -12.74 -16.17
N GLY A 126 -54.64 -12.88 -17.25
CA GLY A 126 -55.15 -13.27 -18.57
C GLY A 126 -55.85 -14.63 -18.58
N GLN A 127 -55.49 -15.53 -17.65
CA GLN A 127 -56.17 -16.82 -17.46
C GLN A 127 -57.39 -16.70 -16.52
N LEU A 128 -57.29 -15.90 -15.45
CA LEU A 128 -58.36 -15.69 -14.48
C LEU A 128 -59.54 -14.90 -15.05
N GLY A 129 -59.29 -13.92 -15.92
CA GLY A 129 -60.32 -13.07 -16.52
C GLY A 129 -61.44 -13.85 -17.20
N PRO A 130 -61.13 -14.73 -18.18
CA PRO A 130 -62.13 -15.60 -18.81
C PRO A 130 -62.88 -16.50 -17.83
N GLY A 131 -62.18 -17.06 -16.83
CA GLY A 131 -62.80 -17.89 -15.80
C GLY A 131 -63.77 -17.12 -14.92
N ALA A 132 -63.42 -15.89 -14.51
CA ALA A 132 -64.29 -15.02 -13.73
C ALA A 132 -65.54 -14.61 -14.52
N ILE A 133 -65.41 -14.33 -15.82
CA ILE A 133 -66.54 -14.06 -16.73
C ILE A 133 -67.47 -15.29 -16.78
N GLN A 134 -66.91 -16.48 -16.97
CA GLN A 134 -67.70 -17.72 -17.02
C GLN A 134 -68.48 -17.96 -15.71
N VAL A 135 -67.85 -17.72 -14.55
CA VAL A 135 -68.52 -17.82 -13.25
C VAL A 135 -69.63 -16.78 -13.12
N ALA A 136 -69.37 -15.52 -13.48
CA ALA A 136 -70.37 -14.45 -13.41
C ALA A 136 -71.56 -14.70 -14.33
N ASP A 137 -71.33 -15.23 -15.54
CA ASP A 137 -72.40 -15.65 -16.46
C ASP A 137 -73.23 -16.78 -15.84
N GLY A 138 -72.59 -17.81 -15.27
CA GLY A 138 -73.26 -18.92 -14.59
C GLY A 138 -74.09 -18.49 -13.38
N VAL A 139 -73.55 -17.63 -12.53
CA VAL A 139 -74.26 -17.03 -11.39
C VAL A 139 -75.43 -16.20 -11.88
N GLY A 140 -75.25 -15.40 -12.93
CA GLY A 140 -76.30 -14.59 -13.53
C GLY A 140 -77.48 -15.45 -14.00
N ILE A 141 -77.21 -16.53 -14.75
CA ILE A 141 -78.23 -17.47 -15.22
C ILE A 141 -78.96 -18.13 -14.04
N ALA A 142 -78.22 -18.61 -13.03
CA ALA A 142 -78.82 -19.27 -11.87
C ALA A 142 -79.73 -18.32 -11.07
N VAL A 143 -79.28 -17.08 -10.84
CA VAL A 143 -80.07 -16.05 -10.13
C VAL A 143 -81.32 -15.69 -10.93
N ASP A 144 -81.19 -15.47 -12.24
CA ASP A 144 -82.33 -15.12 -13.10
C ASP A 144 -83.39 -16.22 -13.13
N GLN A 145 -82.98 -17.50 -13.10
CA GLN A 145 -83.90 -18.64 -12.99
C GLN A 145 -84.64 -18.66 -11.65
N VAL A 146 -83.93 -18.42 -10.53
CA VAL A 146 -84.54 -18.40 -9.19
C VAL A 146 -85.53 -17.24 -9.04
N VAL A 147 -85.16 -16.03 -9.47
CA VAL A 147 -86.04 -14.86 -9.44
C VAL A 147 -87.22 -15.04 -10.39
N GLY A 148 -86.99 -15.58 -11.60
CA GLY A 148 -88.04 -15.88 -12.56
C GLY A 148 -89.05 -16.91 -12.05
N PHE A 149 -88.60 -17.93 -11.31
CA PHE A 149 -89.48 -18.88 -10.64
C PHE A 149 -90.33 -18.20 -9.55
N GLY A 150 -89.75 -17.29 -8.76
CA GLY A 150 -90.48 -16.48 -7.79
C GLY A 150 -91.57 -15.62 -8.44
N ALA A 151 -91.28 -14.99 -9.58
CA ALA A 151 -92.26 -14.21 -10.34
C ALA A 151 -93.39 -15.08 -10.92
N PHE A 152 -93.06 -16.22 -11.52
CA PHE A 152 -94.04 -17.19 -12.03
C PHE A 152 -94.97 -17.68 -10.92
N ARG A 153 -94.42 -17.98 -9.73
CA ARG A 153 -95.19 -18.34 -8.54
C ARG A 153 -96.14 -17.23 -8.11
N GLY A 154 -95.72 -15.97 -8.07
CA GLY A 154 -96.59 -14.84 -7.73
C GLY A 154 -97.78 -14.72 -8.70
N GLN A 155 -97.53 -14.93 -9.99
CA GLN A 155 -98.58 -14.97 -11.01
C GLN A 155 -99.52 -16.17 -10.83
N LEU A 156 -98.98 -17.36 -10.49
CA LEU A 156 -99.76 -18.55 -10.20
C LEU A 156 -100.68 -18.34 -8.99
N LEU A 157 -100.17 -17.79 -7.88
CA LEU A 157 -100.94 -17.46 -6.69
C LEU A 157 -102.06 -16.46 -7.00
N THR A 158 -101.76 -15.39 -7.75
CA THR A 158 -102.77 -14.41 -8.18
C THR A 158 -103.86 -15.06 -9.03
N GLY A 159 -103.48 -15.97 -9.94
CA GLY A 159 -104.43 -16.72 -10.76
C GLY A 159 -105.32 -17.67 -9.93
N ILE A 160 -104.73 -18.36 -8.95
CA ILE A 160 -105.47 -19.20 -8.00
C ILE A 160 -106.46 -18.33 -7.19
N ASP A 161 -106.02 -17.19 -6.65
CA ASP A 161 -106.86 -16.27 -5.87
C ASP A 161 -108.05 -15.73 -6.69
N GLN A 162 -107.83 -15.38 -7.96
CA GLN A 162 -108.90 -14.96 -8.87
C GLN A 162 -109.92 -16.09 -9.14
N MET A 163 -109.45 -17.33 -9.31
CA MET A 163 -110.35 -18.49 -9.47
C MET A 163 -111.12 -18.80 -8.20
N LEU A 164 -110.47 -18.75 -7.03
CA LEU A 164 -111.11 -18.94 -5.73
C LEU A 164 -112.22 -17.92 -5.48
N SER A 165 -111.98 -16.63 -5.81
CA SER A 165 -112.98 -15.57 -5.68
C SER A 165 -114.18 -15.77 -6.63
N LYS A 166 -113.96 -16.25 -7.86
CA LYS A 166 -115.05 -16.55 -8.81
C LYS A 166 -115.94 -17.72 -8.36
N MET A 167 -115.41 -18.64 -7.55
CA MET A 167 -116.14 -19.78 -7.01
C MET A 167 -116.82 -19.47 -5.66
N GLU A 168 -116.64 -18.27 -5.14
CA GLU A 168 -117.19 -17.84 -3.86
C GLU A 168 -118.73 -17.71 -3.92
N GLY A 169 -119.43 -18.39 -3.01
CA GLY A 169 -120.91 -18.36 -2.93
C GLY A 169 -121.65 -19.42 -3.76
N SER A 170 -120.95 -20.26 -4.53
CA SER A 170 -121.56 -21.42 -5.19
C SER A 170 -121.99 -22.50 -4.17
N ARG A 171 -123.14 -23.14 -4.39
CA ARG A 171 -123.68 -24.23 -3.55
C ARG A 171 -123.58 -25.62 -4.20
N ASP A 172 -122.92 -25.70 -5.35
CA ASP A 172 -122.69 -26.96 -6.05
C ASP A 172 -121.60 -27.77 -5.33
N PRO A 173 -121.87 -29.03 -4.91
CA PRO A 173 -120.90 -29.89 -4.26
C PRO A 173 -119.58 -30.07 -5.03
N GLU A 174 -119.62 -30.09 -6.37
CA GLU A 174 -118.42 -30.26 -7.20
C GLU A 174 -117.51 -29.03 -7.16
N VAL A 175 -118.10 -27.82 -7.11
CA VAL A 175 -117.37 -26.54 -7.03
C VAL A 175 -116.70 -26.38 -5.66
N ILE A 176 -117.33 -26.87 -4.59
CA ILE A 176 -116.75 -26.87 -3.24
C ILE A 176 -115.50 -27.75 -3.20
N ALA A 177 -115.55 -28.96 -3.77
CA ALA A 177 -114.39 -29.86 -3.83
C ALA A 177 -113.22 -29.28 -4.64
N ALA A 178 -113.50 -28.64 -5.78
CA ALA A 178 -112.48 -27.97 -6.60
C ALA A 178 -111.83 -26.78 -5.88
N ARG A 179 -112.63 -26.02 -5.11
CA ARG A 179 -112.13 -24.93 -4.25
C ARG A 179 -111.17 -25.46 -3.20
N ASP A 180 -111.49 -26.55 -2.53
CA ASP A 180 -110.62 -27.15 -1.50
C ASP A 180 -109.27 -27.61 -2.09
N GLN A 181 -109.28 -28.18 -3.30
CA GLN A 181 -108.06 -28.54 -4.02
C GLN A 181 -107.20 -27.31 -4.38
N LEU A 182 -107.82 -26.22 -4.84
CA LEU A 182 -107.12 -24.97 -5.14
C LEU A 182 -106.56 -24.29 -3.88
N ILE A 183 -107.26 -24.37 -2.74
CA ILE A 183 -106.74 -23.91 -1.44
C ILE A 183 -105.51 -24.74 -1.03
N SER A 184 -105.55 -26.06 -1.20
CA SER A 184 -104.40 -26.92 -0.92
C SER A 184 -103.21 -26.59 -1.83
N LEU A 185 -103.44 -26.39 -3.13
CA LEU A 185 -102.40 -25.99 -4.09
C LEU A 185 -101.83 -24.61 -3.78
N ARG A 186 -102.68 -23.65 -3.38
CA ARG A 186 -102.26 -22.33 -2.91
C ARG A 186 -101.33 -22.43 -1.71
N SER A 187 -101.72 -23.22 -0.70
CA SER A 187 -100.90 -23.42 0.50
C SER A 187 -99.55 -24.07 0.18
N GLN A 188 -99.53 -25.06 -0.72
CA GLN A 188 -98.28 -25.68 -1.19
C GLN A 188 -97.39 -24.69 -1.94
N ALA A 189 -97.97 -23.82 -2.78
CA ALA A 189 -97.24 -22.74 -3.42
C ALA A 189 -96.73 -21.73 -2.38
N GLU A 190 -97.53 -21.33 -1.40
CA GLU A 190 -97.23 -20.32 -0.36
C GLU A 190 -96.03 -20.70 0.55
N VAL A 191 -95.70 -21.98 0.69
CA VAL A 191 -94.52 -22.44 1.45
C VAL A 191 -93.19 -22.10 0.76
N PHE A 192 -93.15 -22.01 -0.57
CA PHE A 192 -91.93 -21.74 -1.34
C PHE A 192 -91.69 -20.25 -1.61
N GLU A 193 -91.56 -19.44 -0.55
CA GLU A 193 -91.32 -18.00 -0.68
C GLU A 193 -89.84 -17.65 -0.74
N LEU A 194 -89.46 -17.00 -1.85
CA LEU A 194 -88.25 -16.19 -1.89
C LEU A 194 -88.58 -14.88 -1.20
N ASP A 195 -88.09 -14.74 0.02
CA ASP A 195 -88.22 -13.49 0.77
C ASP A 195 -87.39 -12.38 0.10
N GLU A 196 -87.78 -11.13 0.37
CA GLU A 196 -87.14 -9.95 -0.21
C GLU A 196 -85.64 -9.91 0.11
N THR A 197 -85.23 -10.40 1.28
CA THR A 197 -83.83 -10.39 1.69
C THR A 197 -82.98 -11.36 0.85
N THR A 198 -83.46 -12.58 0.60
CA THR A 198 -82.77 -13.55 -0.27
C THR A 198 -82.71 -13.04 -1.72
N SER A 199 -83.80 -12.45 -2.22
CA SER A 199 -83.80 -11.86 -3.57
C SER A 199 -82.75 -10.75 -3.71
N ASN A 200 -82.66 -9.86 -2.72
CA ASN A 200 -81.66 -8.80 -2.68
C ASN A 200 -80.23 -9.36 -2.61
N GLN A 201 -80.00 -10.40 -1.80
CA GLN A 201 -78.70 -11.08 -1.72
C GLN A 201 -78.30 -11.75 -3.04
N LEU A 202 -79.24 -12.39 -3.74
CA LEU A 202 -78.98 -13.00 -5.05
C LEU A 202 -78.67 -11.95 -6.12
N SER A 203 -79.38 -10.83 -6.12
CA SER A 203 -79.10 -9.69 -7.00
C SER A 203 -77.72 -9.07 -6.73
N GLN A 204 -77.36 -8.94 -5.45
CA GLN A 204 -76.03 -8.49 -5.04
C GLN A 204 -74.94 -9.47 -5.46
N LEU A 205 -75.15 -10.78 -5.33
CA LEU A 205 -74.22 -11.82 -5.77
C LEU A 205 -74.03 -11.78 -7.30
N LYS A 206 -75.12 -11.66 -8.07
CA LYS A 206 -75.07 -11.50 -9.53
C LYS A 206 -74.28 -10.25 -9.93
N SER A 207 -74.58 -9.11 -9.31
CA SER A 207 -73.90 -7.85 -9.63
C SER A 207 -72.43 -7.87 -9.21
N GLY A 208 -72.12 -8.41 -8.03
CA GLY A 208 -70.76 -8.52 -7.51
C GLY A 208 -69.90 -9.49 -8.32
N SER A 209 -70.43 -10.63 -8.74
CA SER A 209 -69.72 -11.56 -9.63
C SER A 209 -69.42 -10.93 -10.99
N ARG A 210 -70.39 -10.20 -11.57
CA ARG A 210 -70.20 -9.44 -12.81
C ARG A 210 -69.12 -8.37 -12.67
N GLU A 211 -69.12 -7.63 -11.56
CA GLU A 211 -68.12 -6.59 -11.29
C GLU A 211 -66.71 -7.19 -11.17
N ILE A 212 -66.53 -8.28 -10.41
CA ILE A 212 -65.24 -8.97 -10.31
C ILE A 212 -64.78 -9.47 -11.67
N ALA A 213 -65.67 -10.08 -12.45
CA ALA A 213 -65.35 -10.55 -13.80
C ALA A 213 -64.87 -9.41 -14.72
N ASN A 214 -65.55 -8.27 -14.66
CA ASN A 214 -65.17 -7.09 -15.41
C ASN A 214 -63.80 -6.54 -14.96
N GLN A 215 -63.58 -6.39 -13.65
CA GLN A 215 -62.32 -5.91 -13.08
C GLN A 215 -61.12 -6.80 -13.44
N LEU A 216 -61.33 -8.12 -13.55
CA LEU A 216 -60.27 -9.08 -13.85
C LEU A 216 -60.04 -9.29 -15.36
N GLY A 217 -61.11 -9.31 -16.16
CA GLY A 217 -61.08 -9.82 -17.53
C GLY A 217 -61.34 -8.81 -18.64
N VAL A 218 -61.79 -7.60 -18.33
CA VAL A 218 -62.20 -6.62 -19.33
C VAL A 218 -61.23 -5.44 -19.36
N PRO A 219 -60.59 -5.15 -20.52
CA PRO A 219 -59.79 -3.94 -20.70
C PRO A 219 -60.60 -2.67 -20.45
N GLY A 220 -60.00 -1.68 -19.80
CA GLY A 220 -60.66 -0.43 -19.40
C GLY A 220 -61.13 -0.42 -17.94
N TYR A 221 -61.11 -1.56 -17.25
CA TYR A 221 -61.35 -1.63 -15.81
C TYR A 221 -60.05 -1.42 -15.02
N ALA A 222 -60.18 -0.76 -13.87
CA ALA A 222 -59.05 -0.25 -13.11
C ALA A 222 -58.07 -1.34 -12.65
N PHE A 223 -58.57 -2.50 -12.20
CA PHE A 223 -57.69 -3.58 -11.75
C PHE A 223 -56.91 -4.21 -12.90
N HIS A 224 -57.58 -4.57 -14.00
CA HIS A 224 -56.95 -5.09 -15.20
C HIS A 224 -55.89 -4.12 -15.73
N ASP A 225 -56.25 -2.88 -16.01
CA ASP A 225 -55.34 -1.89 -16.58
C ASP A 225 -54.21 -1.53 -15.62
N GLY A 226 -54.49 -1.54 -14.31
CA GLY A 226 -53.50 -1.36 -13.26
C GLY A 226 -52.39 -2.41 -13.29
N ILE A 227 -52.72 -3.69 -13.47
CA ILE A 227 -51.72 -4.77 -13.56
C ILE A 227 -50.89 -4.64 -14.83
N TYR A 228 -51.50 -4.36 -15.99
CA TYR A 228 -50.75 -4.16 -17.24
C TYR A 228 -49.84 -2.93 -17.18
N SER A 229 -50.34 -1.82 -16.61
CA SER A 229 -49.55 -0.61 -16.41
C SER A 229 -48.38 -0.84 -15.45
N ALA A 230 -48.62 -1.51 -14.32
CA ALA A 230 -47.57 -1.86 -13.36
C ALA A 230 -46.53 -2.82 -13.98
N THR A 231 -46.97 -3.77 -14.81
CA THR A 231 -46.08 -4.69 -15.53
C THR A 231 -45.18 -3.92 -16.49
N LYS A 232 -45.76 -3.04 -17.32
CA LYS A 232 -44.99 -2.17 -18.21
C LYS A 232 -44.01 -1.28 -17.43
N GLY A 233 -44.47 -0.64 -16.36
CA GLY A 233 -43.63 0.21 -15.51
C GLY A 233 -42.47 -0.57 -14.88
N SER A 234 -42.70 -1.82 -14.46
CA SER A 234 -41.63 -2.68 -13.93
C SER A 234 -40.60 -3.09 -14.99
N GLN A 235 -41.03 -3.31 -16.23
CA GLN A 235 -40.12 -3.58 -17.36
C GLN A 235 -39.29 -2.33 -17.71
N GLU A 236 -39.91 -1.16 -17.76
CA GLU A 236 -39.23 0.12 -17.98
C GLU A 236 -38.22 0.43 -16.87
N LEU A 237 -38.59 0.17 -15.61
CA LEU A 237 -37.68 0.29 -14.47
C LEU A 237 -36.48 -0.66 -14.60
N ALA A 238 -36.72 -1.92 -14.91
CA ALA A 238 -35.65 -2.91 -15.06
C ALA A 238 -34.70 -2.55 -16.22
N ALA A 239 -35.24 -2.10 -17.36
CA ALA A 239 -34.46 -1.64 -18.49
C ALA A 239 -33.64 -0.38 -18.14
N GLY A 240 -34.28 0.60 -17.48
CA GLY A 240 -33.62 1.83 -17.05
C GLY A 240 -32.49 1.59 -16.05
N LEU A 241 -32.71 0.70 -15.08
CA LEU A 241 -31.67 0.31 -14.12
C LEU A 241 -30.54 -0.47 -14.79
N SER A 242 -30.83 -1.36 -15.74
CA SER A 242 -29.79 -2.05 -16.50
C SER A 242 -28.94 -1.11 -17.35
N GLN A 243 -29.55 -0.06 -17.94
CA GLN A 243 -28.80 0.96 -18.67
C GLN A 243 -27.95 1.81 -17.73
N ALA A 244 -28.50 2.20 -16.58
CA ALA A 244 -27.77 2.95 -15.56
C ALA A 244 -26.61 2.13 -14.97
N GLN A 245 -26.72 0.81 -14.91
CA GLN A 245 -25.62 -0.08 -14.50
C GLN A 245 -24.42 0.05 -15.44
N GLY A 246 -24.64 0.02 -16.76
CA GLY A 246 -23.55 0.24 -17.71
C GLY A 246 -22.87 1.60 -17.53
N GLY A 247 -23.63 2.67 -17.25
CA GLY A 247 -23.05 3.98 -16.93
C GLY A 247 -22.31 4.02 -15.58
N MET A 248 -22.72 3.19 -14.63
CA MET A 248 -22.03 3.01 -13.34
C MET A 248 -20.68 2.30 -13.55
N ASP A 249 -20.66 1.26 -14.39
CA ASP A 249 -19.44 0.52 -14.76
C ASP A 249 -18.42 1.46 -15.43
N ASP A 250 -18.87 2.31 -16.36
CA ASP A 250 -18.02 3.35 -16.97
C ASP A 250 -17.48 4.34 -15.92
N ALA A 251 -18.32 4.73 -14.95
CA ALA A 251 -17.90 5.63 -13.88
C ALA A 251 -16.86 4.98 -12.96
N LEU A 252 -17.01 3.69 -12.64
CA LEU A 252 -16.03 2.90 -11.89
C LEU A 252 -14.69 2.82 -12.61
N GLU A 253 -14.70 2.57 -13.92
CA GLU A 253 -13.50 2.59 -14.74
C GLU A 253 -12.82 3.98 -14.70
N GLY A 254 -13.60 5.06 -14.81
CA GLY A 254 -13.10 6.42 -14.66
C GLY A 254 -12.49 6.71 -13.28
N VAL A 255 -13.10 6.21 -12.20
CA VAL A 255 -12.56 6.33 -10.84
C VAL A 255 -11.26 5.55 -10.67
N ASN A 256 -11.18 4.34 -11.23
CA ASN A 256 -9.95 3.54 -11.23
C ASN A 256 -8.83 4.26 -11.99
N ALA A 257 -9.11 4.78 -13.18
CA ALA A 257 -8.16 5.56 -13.97
C ALA A 257 -7.69 6.83 -13.22
N LEU A 258 -8.59 7.50 -12.50
CA LEU A 258 -8.23 8.66 -11.68
C LEU A 258 -7.32 8.26 -10.51
N SER A 259 -7.62 7.15 -9.82
CA SER A 259 -6.79 6.64 -8.72
C SER A 259 -5.39 6.26 -9.20
N GLU A 260 -5.28 5.56 -10.34
CA GLU A 260 -4.00 5.24 -10.96
C GLU A 260 -3.22 6.51 -11.37
N GLY A 261 -3.93 7.50 -11.93
CA GLY A 261 -3.37 8.80 -12.26
C GLY A 261 -2.82 9.53 -11.03
N ALA A 262 -3.56 9.52 -9.92
CA ALA A 262 -3.13 10.10 -8.65
C ALA A 262 -1.87 9.42 -8.11
N VAL A 263 -1.82 8.09 -8.12
CA VAL A 263 -0.63 7.32 -7.71
C VAL A 263 0.56 7.65 -8.60
N LYS A 264 0.36 7.81 -9.91
CA LYS A 264 1.44 8.20 -10.82
C LYS A 264 1.97 9.60 -10.51
N ILE A 265 1.10 10.56 -10.20
CA ILE A 265 1.48 11.93 -9.85
C ILE A 265 2.23 11.95 -8.50
N ASP A 266 1.76 11.22 -7.50
CA ASP A 266 2.43 11.06 -6.20
C ASP A 266 3.86 10.50 -6.36
N ASN A 267 4.02 9.46 -7.18
CA ASN A 267 5.35 8.93 -7.51
C ASN A 267 6.26 9.97 -8.19
N MET A 268 5.72 10.78 -9.11
CA MET A 268 6.49 11.86 -9.75
C MET A 268 6.85 12.98 -8.76
N ALA A 269 5.95 13.30 -7.82
CA ALA A 269 6.20 14.26 -6.76
C ALA A 269 7.33 13.77 -5.83
N GLY A 270 7.29 12.48 -5.42
CA GLY A 270 8.36 11.84 -4.66
C GLY A 270 9.71 11.91 -5.38
N GLN A 271 9.76 11.54 -6.67
CA GLN A 271 10.98 11.67 -7.47
C GLN A 271 11.48 13.12 -7.58
N THR A 272 10.57 14.09 -7.63
CA THR A 272 10.92 15.51 -7.68
C THR A 272 11.52 15.97 -6.35
N GLN A 273 10.94 15.56 -5.23
CA GLN A 273 11.47 15.80 -3.89
C GLN A 273 12.87 15.20 -3.74
N ASP A 274 13.07 13.96 -4.19
CA ASP A 274 14.37 13.27 -4.14
C ASP A 274 15.44 14.01 -4.94
N ARG A 275 15.10 14.45 -6.17
CA ARG A 275 16.00 15.22 -7.02
C ARG A 275 16.36 16.58 -6.42
N ILE A 276 15.39 17.27 -5.80
CA ILE A 276 15.66 18.54 -5.12
C ILE A 276 16.54 18.30 -3.89
N GLY A 277 16.31 17.23 -3.13
CA GLY A 277 17.19 16.81 -2.05
C GLY A 277 18.60 16.51 -2.53
N ALA A 278 18.76 15.89 -3.71
CA ALA A 278 20.06 15.67 -4.33
C ALA A 278 20.75 17.00 -4.73
N ILE A 279 19.99 17.96 -5.26
CA ILE A 279 20.51 19.31 -5.57
C ILE A 279 20.99 20.00 -4.28
N GLN A 280 20.20 19.99 -3.21
CA GLN A 280 20.59 20.54 -1.91
C GLN A 280 21.89 19.92 -1.39
N ARG A 281 22.05 18.60 -1.51
CA ARG A 281 23.26 17.87 -1.14
C ARG A 281 24.46 18.15 -2.05
N SER A 282 24.23 18.49 -3.33
CA SER A 282 25.31 18.85 -4.25
C SER A 282 25.82 20.28 -4.05
N LEU A 283 25.03 21.15 -3.39
CA LEU A 283 25.42 22.53 -3.15
C LEU A 283 26.43 22.59 -1.98
N PRO A 284 27.68 23.03 -2.23
CA PRO A 284 28.74 23.00 -1.24
C PRO A 284 28.40 23.88 -0.04
N ALA A 285 28.77 23.44 1.16
CA ALA A 285 28.64 24.24 2.38
C ALA A 285 29.65 25.39 2.39
N VAL A 286 29.15 26.63 2.40
CA VAL A 286 29.92 27.86 2.57
C VAL A 286 30.37 27.87 4.01
N GLN A 287 31.68 27.76 4.24
CA GLN A 287 32.22 28.16 5.53
C GLN A 287 31.97 29.66 5.68
N ALA A 288 31.40 30.07 6.81
CA ALA A 288 31.57 31.45 7.20
C ALA A 288 33.07 31.72 7.26
N ALA A 289 33.57 32.60 6.39
CA ALA A 289 34.87 33.22 6.62
C ALA A 289 34.84 33.76 8.05
N PRO A 290 35.91 33.63 8.84
CA PRO A 290 35.92 34.16 10.20
C PRO A 290 35.55 35.64 10.08
N ALA A 291 34.38 36.00 10.59
CA ALA A 291 33.97 37.38 10.66
C ALA A 291 35.05 38.08 11.49
N THR A 292 35.79 38.98 10.86
CA THR A 292 36.58 39.97 11.59
C THR A 292 35.57 40.89 12.28
N GLY A 293 35.09 40.48 13.44
CA GLY A 293 34.08 41.22 14.19
C GLY A 293 33.60 40.42 15.40
N ASP A 294 33.91 40.93 16.58
CA ASP A 294 33.48 40.46 17.89
C ASP A 294 31.99 40.11 17.94
N ALA A 295 31.65 38.86 18.28
CA ALA A 295 30.59 38.52 19.23
C ALA A 295 30.46 37.00 19.37
N SER A 296 30.48 36.59 20.62
CA SER A 296 30.11 35.30 21.18
C SER A 296 28.89 34.65 20.50
N ALA A 297 29.13 33.56 19.78
CA ALA A 297 28.15 32.51 19.55
C ALA A 297 28.83 31.17 19.82
N GLU A 298 28.49 30.57 20.96
CA GLU A 298 28.88 29.20 21.29
C GLU A 298 28.24 28.25 20.27
N GLY A 299 29.07 27.78 19.35
CA GLY A 299 28.68 26.90 18.27
C GLY A 299 29.82 26.79 17.28
N SER A 300 31.03 26.48 17.77
CA SER A 300 32.16 26.18 16.89
C SER A 300 31.80 24.96 16.05
N THR A 301 31.31 25.18 14.85
CA THR A 301 30.99 24.14 13.87
C THR A 301 32.27 23.39 13.57
N ARG A 302 32.37 22.18 14.14
CA ARG A 302 33.47 21.25 13.90
C ARG A 302 33.39 20.88 12.42
N ALA A 303 34.48 21.09 11.69
CA ALA A 303 34.49 20.83 10.26
C ALA A 303 35.74 20.05 9.88
N LEU A 304 35.54 18.79 9.53
CA LEU A 304 36.54 17.95 8.89
C LEU A 304 36.11 17.68 7.45
N THR A 305 36.79 18.30 6.49
CA THR A 305 36.56 18.06 5.06
C THR A 305 36.75 16.56 4.77
N PRO A 306 35.80 15.91 4.07
CA PRO A 306 35.92 14.48 3.78
C PRO A 306 37.19 14.07 3.03
N THR A 307 37.71 14.96 2.20
CA THR A 307 39.01 14.78 1.54
C THR A 307 40.16 14.68 2.53
N TYR A 308 40.21 15.52 3.57
CA TYR A 308 41.23 15.45 4.61
C TYR A 308 41.10 14.18 5.44
N ALA A 309 39.89 13.81 5.82
CA ALA A 309 39.62 12.58 6.55
C ALA A 309 40.14 11.35 5.77
N MET A 310 39.87 11.32 4.47
CA MET A 310 40.28 10.25 3.58
C MET A 310 41.80 10.21 3.38
N LEU A 311 42.46 11.36 3.22
CA LEU A 311 43.92 11.42 3.08
C LEU A 311 44.62 10.97 4.35
N ILE A 312 44.12 11.37 5.53
CA ILE A 312 44.62 10.92 6.83
C ILE A 312 44.44 9.40 6.95
N ALA A 313 43.22 8.89 6.69
CA ALA A 313 42.95 7.45 6.73
C ALA A 313 43.85 6.68 5.76
N SER A 314 43.98 7.14 4.51
CA SER A 314 44.81 6.50 3.49
C SER A 314 46.28 6.42 3.91
N LEU A 315 46.84 7.50 4.45
CA LEU A 315 48.22 7.53 4.95
C LEU A 315 48.43 6.52 6.09
N VAL A 316 47.52 6.51 7.06
CA VAL A 316 47.58 5.64 8.25
C VAL A 316 47.43 4.17 7.85
N LEU A 317 46.50 3.86 6.94
CA LEU A 317 46.31 2.49 6.45
C LEU A 317 47.46 2.02 5.56
N LEU A 318 48.07 2.86 4.73
CA LEU A 318 49.29 2.50 3.99
C LEU A 318 50.45 2.22 4.95
N GLY A 319 50.58 3.01 6.01
CA GLY A 319 51.53 2.75 7.10
C GLY A 319 51.31 1.40 7.78
N GLY A 320 50.04 1.06 8.06
CA GLY A 320 49.65 -0.26 8.56
C GLY A 320 49.96 -1.40 7.61
N ALA A 321 49.71 -1.23 6.31
CA ALA A 321 50.04 -2.23 5.30
C ALA A 321 51.55 -2.51 5.24
N ALA A 322 52.37 -1.46 5.21
CA ALA A 322 53.82 -1.57 5.26
C ALA A 322 54.30 -2.29 6.53
N ALA A 323 53.75 -1.92 7.70
CA ALA A 323 54.06 -2.59 8.96
C ALA A 323 53.66 -4.08 8.95
N GLY A 324 52.50 -4.43 8.38
CA GLY A 324 52.04 -5.81 8.21
C GLY A 324 52.95 -6.65 7.30
N ALA A 325 53.49 -6.04 6.24
CA ALA A 325 54.45 -6.69 5.35
C ALA A 325 55.77 -6.99 6.07
N VAL A 326 56.32 -6.01 6.79
CA VAL A 326 57.58 -6.16 7.53
C VAL A 326 57.43 -7.09 8.75
N ALA A 327 56.28 -7.08 9.40
CA ALA A 327 55.98 -7.95 10.55
C ALA A 327 56.05 -9.46 10.21
N GLY A 328 55.89 -9.82 8.93
CA GLY A 328 56.05 -11.21 8.46
C GLY A 328 57.48 -11.75 8.54
N PHE A 329 58.50 -10.88 8.52
CA PHE A 329 59.91 -11.26 8.46
C PHE A 329 60.63 -11.20 9.82
N THR A 330 59.99 -10.68 10.86
CA THR A 330 60.65 -10.33 12.13
C THR A 330 60.12 -11.16 13.30
N ARG A 331 61.02 -11.65 14.18
CA ARG A 331 60.65 -12.39 15.41
C ARG A 331 59.88 -11.53 16.42
N HIS A 332 60.14 -10.22 16.43
CA HIS A 332 59.51 -9.21 17.28
C HIS A 332 58.24 -8.57 16.69
N ARG A 333 57.48 -9.32 15.86
CA ARG A 333 56.32 -8.81 15.11
C ARG A 333 55.31 -7.99 15.92
N TRP A 334 55.02 -8.40 17.16
CA TRP A 334 54.05 -7.71 18.02
C TRP A 334 54.55 -6.35 18.53
N ILE A 335 55.85 -6.24 18.79
CA ILE A 335 56.49 -4.97 19.20
C ILE A 335 56.50 -4.01 18.02
N LEU A 336 56.82 -4.50 16.82
CA LEU A 336 56.81 -3.70 15.59
C LEU A 336 55.39 -3.22 15.25
N LEU A 337 54.38 -4.08 15.36
CA LEU A 337 52.99 -3.69 15.14
C LEU A 337 52.50 -2.69 16.19
N GLY A 338 52.85 -2.87 17.47
CA GLY A 338 52.54 -1.91 18.53
C GLY A 338 53.19 -0.55 18.28
N ALA A 339 54.47 -0.53 17.93
CA ALA A 339 55.21 0.68 17.61
C ALA A 339 54.66 1.39 16.35
N ALA A 340 54.39 0.64 15.28
CA ALA A 340 53.80 1.18 14.06
C ALA A 340 52.41 1.77 14.30
N THR A 341 51.57 1.09 15.09
CA THR A 341 50.25 1.60 15.48
C THR A 341 50.38 2.90 16.25
N ALA A 342 51.29 2.97 17.24
CA ALA A 342 51.53 4.22 17.97
C ALA A 342 52.00 5.35 17.04
N VAL A 343 52.96 5.09 16.14
CA VAL A 343 53.52 6.11 15.23
C VAL A 343 52.50 6.61 14.22
N PHE A 344 51.77 5.72 13.54
CA PHE A 344 50.82 6.14 12.51
C PHE A 344 49.54 6.73 13.10
N THR A 345 49.07 6.23 14.26
CA THR A 345 47.95 6.86 14.96
C THR A 345 48.33 8.25 15.47
N THR A 346 49.50 8.41 16.08
CA THR A 346 49.94 9.75 16.54
C THR A 346 50.11 10.72 15.37
N LEU A 347 50.71 10.27 14.26
CA LEU A 347 50.81 11.06 13.03
C LEU A 347 49.42 11.46 12.49
N GLY A 348 48.48 10.52 12.43
CA GLY A 348 47.12 10.80 11.95
C GLY A 348 46.36 11.76 12.87
N VAL A 349 46.52 11.65 14.19
CA VAL A 349 45.93 12.58 15.17
C VAL A 349 46.57 13.96 15.07
N ILE A 350 47.88 14.07 14.83
CA ILE A 350 48.57 15.35 14.60
C ILE A 350 48.03 16.01 13.32
N LEU A 351 47.93 15.26 12.23
CA LEU A 351 47.36 15.76 10.98
C LEU A 351 45.91 16.20 11.17
N LEU A 352 45.12 15.42 11.91
CA LEU A 352 43.74 15.79 12.26
C LEU A 352 43.71 17.09 13.07
N ALA A 353 44.57 17.25 14.07
CA ALA A 353 44.64 18.46 14.90
C ALA A 353 45.07 19.70 14.09
N ILE A 354 45.89 19.53 13.05
CA ILE A 354 46.31 20.62 12.15
C ILE A 354 45.20 20.98 11.15
N LEU A 355 44.50 19.96 10.62
CA LEU A 355 43.56 20.12 9.50
C LEU A 355 42.10 20.32 9.94
N SER A 356 41.76 20.03 11.20
CA SER A 356 40.40 20.19 11.74
C SER A 356 40.30 21.43 12.63
N THR A 357 39.13 22.06 12.60
CA THR A 357 38.79 23.16 13.51
C THR A 357 37.75 22.69 14.54
N GLY A 358 37.92 23.08 15.81
CA GLY A 358 36.91 22.84 16.86
C GLY A 358 36.82 21.41 17.43
N LEU A 359 37.81 20.54 17.18
CA LEU A 359 37.80 19.17 17.69
C LEU A 359 37.90 19.13 19.23
N THR A 360 36.98 18.45 19.91
CA THR A 360 37.09 18.25 21.37
C THR A 360 38.13 17.18 21.70
N VAL A 361 38.65 17.21 22.93
CA VAL A 361 39.57 16.16 23.43
C VAL A 361 38.93 14.77 23.35
N ALA A 362 37.63 14.66 23.66
CA ALA A 362 36.88 13.40 23.55
C ALA A 362 36.76 12.91 22.10
N ALA A 363 36.50 13.81 21.15
CA ALA A 363 36.48 13.48 19.73
C ALA A 363 37.88 13.04 19.26
N GLY A 364 38.93 13.77 19.63
CA GLY A 364 40.32 13.40 19.32
C GLY A 364 40.71 12.01 19.85
N ALA A 365 40.23 11.63 21.03
CA ALA A 365 40.45 10.28 21.58
C ALA A 365 39.76 9.19 20.76
N LEU A 366 38.50 9.40 20.36
CA LEU A 366 37.78 8.47 19.49
C LEU A 366 38.39 8.39 18.07
N ALA A 367 38.84 9.52 17.51
CA ALA A 367 39.58 9.53 16.26
C ALA A 367 40.86 8.67 16.36
N ALA A 368 41.60 8.79 17.46
CA ALA A 368 42.79 7.98 17.70
C ALA A 368 42.46 6.48 17.72
N VAL A 369 41.33 6.08 18.31
CA VAL A 369 40.84 4.70 18.30
C VAL A 369 40.54 4.24 16.86
N ILE A 370 39.79 5.02 16.08
CA ILE A 370 39.46 4.69 14.69
C ILE A 370 40.74 4.50 13.86
N LEU A 371 41.70 5.42 14.00
CA LEU A 371 42.98 5.35 13.29
C LEU A 371 43.81 4.14 13.73
N ALA A 372 43.90 3.85 15.02
CA ALA A 372 44.62 2.67 15.53
C ALA A 372 44.00 1.36 15.02
N LEU A 373 42.67 1.25 15.02
CA LEU A 373 41.97 0.11 14.43
C LEU A 373 42.20 0.01 12.92
N GLY A 374 42.26 1.14 12.22
CA GLY A 374 42.63 1.21 10.80
C GLY A 374 44.02 0.65 10.52
N VAL A 375 45.04 1.04 11.31
CA VAL A 375 46.41 0.49 11.19
C VAL A 375 46.41 -1.02 11.37
N LEU A 376 45.78 -1.51 12.44
CA LEU A 376 45.74 -2.94 12.76
C LEU A 376 44.98 -3.75 11.71
N THR A 377 43.88 -3.22 11.20
CA THR A 377 43.09 -3.83 10.11
C THR A 377 43.93 -3.97 8.85
N SER A 378 44.61 -2.89 8.44
CA SER A 378 45.45 -2.87 7.24
C SER A 378 46.66 -3.81 7.37
N ALA A 379 47.29 -3.83 8.54
CA ALA A 379 48.38 -4.75 8.84
C ALA A 379 47.92 -6.22 8.81
N GLY A 380 46.76 -6.51 9.41
CA GLY A 380 46.09 -7.81 9.42
C GLY A 380 45.84 -8.37 8.02
N LEU A 381 45.19 -7.56 7.17
CA LEU A 381 44.87 -7.94 5.79
C LEU A 381 46.12 -8.15 4.93
N THR A 382 47.12 -7.27 5.08
CA THR A 382 48.38 -7.39 4.33
C THR A 382 49.13 -8.67 4.68
N HIS A 383 49.20 -8.99 5.97
CA HIS A 383 49.84 -10.23 6.42
C HIS A 383 49.11 -11.48 5.91
N LEU A 384 47.78 -11.46 5.92
CA LEU A 384 46.98 -12.54 5.37
C LEU A 384 47.23 -12.73 3.86
N MET A 385 47.32 -11.63 3.10
CA MET A 385 47.63 -11.67 1.66
C MET A 385 48.99 -12.30 1.39
N ILE A 386 50.00 -11.93 2.18
CA ILE A 386 51.35 -12.52 2.14
C ILE A 386 51.32 -14.02 2.46
N ARG A 387 50.49 -14.44 3.41
CA ARG A 387 50.34 -15.86 3.77
C ARG A 387 49.69 -16.69 2.66
N LEU A 388 48.80 -16.08 1.87
CA LEU A 388 48.07 -16.75 0.78
C LEU A 388 48.86 -16.82 -0.52
N LEU A 389 49.47 -15.71 -0.95
CA LEU A 389 50.13 -15.58 -2.25
C LEU A 389 51.66 -15.68 -2.17
N GLY A 390 52.22 -15.74 -0.96
CA GLY A 390 53.66 -15.69 -0.71
C GLY A 390 54.18 -14.26 -0.45
N PRO A 391 55.42 -14.12 0.03
CA PRO A 391 55.97 -12.84 0.49
C PRO A 391 56.08 -11.78 -0.60
N LEU A 392 56.58 -12.15 -1.78
CA LEU A 392 56.80 -11.20 -2.87
C LEU A 392 55.49 -10.87 -3.59
N THR A 393 54.75 -11.88 -4.05
CA THR A 393 53.48 -11.66 -4.75
C THR A 393 52.42 -11.07 -3.82
N GLY A 394 52.31 -11.55 -2.58
CA GLY A 394 51.31 -11.05 -1.64
C GLY A 394 51.55 -9.62 -1.16
N SER A 395 52.82 -9.19 -1.03
CA SER A 395 53.12 -7.78 -0.71
C SER A 395 52.85 -6.85 -1.90
N ILE A 396 53.19 -7.26 -3.12
CA ILE A 396 52.86 -6.51 -4.35
C ILE A 396 51.33 -6.41 -4.50
N THR A 397 50.60 -7.52 -4.35
CA THR A 397 49.14 -7.51 -4.41
C THR A 397 48.51 -6.63 -3.34
N ALA A 398 49.01 -6.67 -2.09
CA ALA A 398 48.54 -5.79 -1.02
C ALA A 398 48.81 -4.31 -1.31
N ALA A 399 49.96 -3.97 -1.89
CA ALA A 399 50.29 -2.60 -2.30
C ALA A 399 49.37 -2.11 -3.43
N VAL A 400 49.15 -2.94 -4.46
CA VAL A 400 48.25 -2.62 -5.59
C VAL A 400 46.82 -2.44 -5.12
N LEU A 401 46.29 -3.37 -4.31
CA LEU A 401 44.95 -3.24 -3.72
C LEU A 401 44.87 -2.03 -2.77
N GLY A 402 45.95 -1.73 -2.05
CA GLY A 402 46.10 -0.56 -1.20
C GLY A 402 45.95 0.75 -1.95
N LEU A 403 46.57 0.87 -3.13
CA LEU A 403 46.40 2.03 -4.01
C LEU A 403 45.03 2.05 -4.70
N ALA A 404 44.54 0.89 -5.13
CA ALA A 404 43.24 0.78 -5.79
C ALA A 404 42.08 1.19 -4.86
N GLN A 405 42.11 0.79 -3.58
CA GLN A 405 41.10 1.23 -2.62
C GLN A 405 41.15 2.74 -2.37
N ILE A 406 42.34 3.37 -2.35
CA ILE A 406 42.46 4.83 -2.21
C ILE A 406 41.83 5.52 -3.41
N GLY A 407 42.10 5.05 -4.63
CA GLY A 407 41.49 5.58 -5.84
C GLY A 407 39.96 5.43 -5.86
N LEU A 408 39.47 4.24 -5.51
CA LEU A 408 38.03 3.92 -5.44
C LEU A 408 37.32 4.80 -4.40
N VAL A 409 37.81 4.83 -3.17
CA VAL A 409 37.22 5.62 -2.09
C VAL A 409 37.31 7.10 -2.42
N GLY A 410 38.44 7.57 -2.95
CA GLY A 410 38.59 8.97 -3.35
C GLY A 410 37.60 9.38 -4.44
N TRP A 411 37.36 8.52 -5.41
CA TRP A 411 36.36 8.77 -6.44
C TRP A 411 34.93 8.73 -5.89
N VAL A 412 34.60 7.75 -5.03
CA VAL A 412 33.27 7.63 -4.41
C VAL A 412 32.97 8.84 -3.55
N TRP A 413 33.90 9.28 -2.71
CA TRP A 413 33.70 10.44 -1.83
C TRP A 413 33.70 11.77 -2.58
N LYS A 414 34.51 11.88 -3.64
CA LYS A 414 34.44 13.02 -4.55
C LYS A 414 33.08 13.08 -5.24
N THR A 415 32.59 11.96 -5.77
CA THR A 415 31.29 11.89 -6.44
C THR A 415 30.15 12.16 -5.46
N ALA A 416 30.21 11.59 -4.25
CA ALA A 416 29.23 11.80 -3.18
C ALA A 416 29.16 13.27 -2.72
N SER A 417 30.23 14.04 -2.90
CA SER A 417 30.21 15.48 -2.59
C SER A 417 29.43 16.32 -3.61
N SER A 418 29.16 15.79 -4.81
CA SER A 418 28.51 16.53 -5.90
C SER A 418 27.30 15.83 -6.53
N ALA A 419 27.11 14.53 -6.31
CA ALA A 419 26.05 13.72 -6.90
C ALA A 419 25.80 12.44 -6.10
N GLU A 420 24.67 11.77 -6.33
CA GLU A 420 24.39 10.47 -5.76
C GLU A 420 25.29 9.39 -6.37
N VAL A 421 25.91 8.58 -5.52
CA VAL A 421 26.80 7.50 -5.97
C VAL A 421 25.97 6.25 -6.21
N ALA A 422 26.07 5.67 -7.41
CA ALA A 422 25.36 4.42 -7.71
C ALA A 422 25.71 3.31 -6.71
N THR A 423 24.70 2.52 -6.32
CA THR A 423 24.77 1.52 -5.24
C THR A 423 25.93 0.54 -5.38
N VAL A 424 26.25 0.13 -6.62
CA VAL A 424 27.37 -0.79 -6.90
C VAL A 424 28.70 -0.21 -6.42
N TRP A 425 28.94 1.09 -6.65
CA TRP A 425 30.18 1.75 -6.25
C TRP A 425 30.23 2.00 -4.73
N GLN A 426 29.09 2.26 -4.10
CA GLN A 426 28.99 2.34 -2.63
C GLN A 426 29.30 0.99 -1.98
N ILE A 427 28.75 -0.11 -2.51
CA ILE A 427 29.04 -1.47 -2.01
C ILE A 427 30.54 -1.77 -2.13
N LEU A 428 31.15 -1.48 -3.28
CA LEU A 428 32.58 -1.70 -3.50
C LEU A 428 33.44 -0.86 -2.55
N ALA A 429 33.10 0.40 -2.30
CA ALA A 429 33.81 1.23 -1.33
C ALA A 429 33.64 0.73 0.10
N ASN A 430 32.43 0.30 0.48
CA ASN A 430 32.14 -0.27 1.80
C ASN A 430 32.91 -1.58 2.06
N LEU A 431 33.37 -2.29 1.03
CA LEU A 431 34.24 -3.47 1.23
C LEU A 431 35.67 -3.10 1.62
N THR A 432 36.04 -1.81 1.55
CA THR A 432 37.40 -1.35 1.82
C THR A 432 37.54 -0.78 3.24
N PRO A 433 38.63 -1.12 3.97
CA PRO A 433 38.91 -0.53 5.28
C PRO A 433 39.11 1.00 5.24
N VAL A 434 39.64 1.55 4.13
CA VAL A 434 39.86 3.00 3.98
C VAL A 434 38.53 3.76 4.05
N ASN A 435 37.47 3.21 3.45
CA ASN A 435 36.15 3.84 3.48
C ASN A 435 35.61 3.95 4.91
N TRP A 436 35.66 2.87 5.70
CA TRP A 436 35.18 2.88 7.09
C TRP A 436 35.99 3.83 7.97
N ALA A 437 37.31 3.86 7.83
CA ALA A 437 38.15 4.81 8.56
C ALA A 437 37.82 6.26 8.18
N THR A 438 37.52 6.51 6.91
CA THR A 438 37.10 7.83 6.41
C THR A 438 35.73 8.21 6.99
N SER A 439 34.72 7.33 6.87
CA SER A 439 33.36 7.52 7.40
C SER A 439 33.33 7.79 8.90
N GLY A 440 34.12 7.06 9.68
CA GLY A 440 34.19 7.25 11.12
C GLY A 440 34.81 8.60 11.48
N LEU A 441 35.86 9.00 10.77
CA LEU A 441 36.58 10.25 11.03
C LEU A 441 35.76 11.48 10.59
N THR A 442 35.04 11.41 9.48
CA THR A 442 34.13 12.48 9.03
C THR A 442 32.91 12.62 9.93
N SER A 443 32.30 11.51 10.34
CA SER A 443 31.16 11.52 11.26
C SER A 443 31.51 12.16 12.60
N LEU A 444 32.67 11.81 13.13
CA LEU A 444 33.18 12.40 14.36
C LEU A 444 33.51 13.90 14.21
N GLY A 445 34.04 14.30 13.05
CA GLY A 445 34.46 15.66 12.76
C GLY A 445 33.33 16.64 12.46
N ASN A 446 32.17 16.16 12.01
CA ASN A 446 31.09 16.99 11.43
C ASN A 446 29.70 16.77 12.09
N ASP A 447 29.65 16.16 13.28
CA ASP A 447 28.39 15.81 13.96
C ASP A 447 27.44 14.96 13.09
N GLY A 448 28.04 14.08 12.27
CA GLY A 448 27.32 13.18 11.37
C GLY A 448 26.62 12.04 12.12
N SER A 449 25.90 11.18 11.37
CA SER A 449 25.12 10.08 11.94
C SER A 449 25.91 9.20 12.92
N GLN A 450 25.42 9.09 14.17
CA GLN A 450 26.03 8.20 15.18
C GLN A 450 26.06 6.74 14.73
N GLN A 451 25.09 6.32 13.90
CA GLN A 451 25.05 4.98 13.34
C GLN A 451 26.26 4.72 12.43
N ALA A 452 26.67 5.70 11.61
CA ALA A 452 27.84 5.60 10.74
C ALA A 452 29.13 5.46 11.56
N LEU A 453 29.27 6.24 12.63
CA LEU A 453 30.41 6.19 13.54
C LEU A 453 30.53 4.80 14.18
N TRP A 454 29.47 4.31 14.82
CA TRP A 454 29.52 3.03 15.53
C TRP A 454 29.71 1.83 14.61
N LEU A 455 29.12 1.86 13.41
CA LEU A 455 29.34 0.80 12.41
C LEU A 455 30.78 0.79 11.91
N SER A 456 31.36 1.96 11.61
CA SER A 456 32.77 2.05 11.21
C SER A 456 33.70 1.47 12.27
N LEU A 457 33.43 1.76 13.54
CA LEU A 457 34.21 1.30 14.66
C LEU A 457 34.05 -0.21 14.87
N GLY A 458 32.83 -0.73 14.73
CA GLY A 458 32.54 -2.17 14.80
C GLY A 458 33.20 -2.98 13.69
N VAL A 459 33.16 -2.50 12.44
CA VAL A 459 33.77 -3.17 11.29
C VAL A 459 35.30 -3.18 11.40
N LEU A 460 35.91 -2.04 11.74
CA LEU A 460 37.36 -1.94 11.93
C LEU A 460 37.84 -2.76 13.15
N ALA A 461 37.09 -2.76 14.26
CA ALA A 461 37.42 -3.59 15.42
C ALA A 461 37.34 -5.09 15.09
N GLY A 462 36.25 -5.53 14.44
CA GLY A 462 36.05 -6.92 14.04
C GLY A 462 37.16 -7.41 13.10
N THR A 463 37.48 -6.63 12.08
CA THR A 463 38.56 -6.96 11.14
C THR A 463 39.94 -6.95 11.79
N ALA A 464 40.26 -5.97 12.62
CA ALA A 464 41.53 -5.89 13.34
C ALA A 464 41.76 -7.11 14.27
N VAL A 465 40.74 -7.50 15.05
CA VAL A 465 40.82 -8.65 15.96
C VAL A 465 41.05 -9.95 15.18
N LEU A 466 40.28 -10.18 14.12
CA LEU A 466 40.40 -11.39 13.30
C LEU A 466 41.73 -11.42 12.54
N GLY A 467 42.20 -10.27 12.04
CA GLY A 467 43.51 -10.13 11.43
C GLY A 467 44.65 -10.46 12.40
N ALA A 468 44.60 -9.96 13.63
CA ALA A 468 45.57 -10.25 14.67
C ALA A 468 45.56 -11.74 15.09
N LEU A 469 44.39 -12.38 15.14
CA LEU A 469 44.28 -13.82 15.39
C LEU A 469 44.90 -14.65 14.25
N GLY A 470 44.73 -14.21 13.00
CA GLY A 470 45.34 -14.83 11.82
C GLY A 470 46.87 -14.75 11.77
N MET A 471 47.48 -13.80 12.49
CA MET A 471 48.93 -13.60 12.61
C MET A 471 49.61 -14.53 13.63
N ARG A 472 48.84 -15.26 14.46
CA ARG A 472 49.41 -16.19 15.45
C ARG A 472 50.06 -17.39 14.73
N PRO A 473 51.32 -17.75 15.05
CA PRO A 473 51.94 -18.93 14.48
C PRO A 473 51.11 -20.17 14.84
N GLY A 474 50.81 -21.00 13.84
CA GLY A 474 50.12 -22.26 14.08
C GLY A 474 51.01 -23.15 14.94
N VAL A 475 50.54 -23.53 16.12
CA VAL A 475 51.15 -24.57 16.94
C VAL A 475 51.00 -25.88 16.15
N VAL A 476 52.05 -26.25 15.40
CA VAL A 476 52.24 -27.63 14.99
C VAL A 476 52.91 -28.29 16.18
N ARG A 477 52.12 -28.96 17.02
CA ARG A 477 52.64 -29.81 18.08
C ARG A 477 53.14 -31.10 17.39
N VAL A 478 54.41 -31.39 17.66
CA VAL A 478 55.19 -32.53 17.18
C VAL A 478 54.54 -33.83 17.65
N GLU A 479 54.47 -34.83 16.78
CA GLU A 479 54.51 -36.25 17.19
C GLU A 479 55.71 -36.86 16.48
N ASP A 480 56.67 -37.27 17.31
CA ASP A 480 57.81 -38.11 16.99
C ASP A 480 57.32 -39.45 16.43
N GLU A 481 58.09 -40.07 15.53
CA GLU A 481 58.25 -41.53 15.58
C GLU A 481 59.56 -41.95 14.88
N GLU A 482 60.44 -42.49 15.71
CA GLU A 482 61.62 -43.31 15.41
C GLU A 482 61.40 -44.30 14.25
N ASN A 483 62.37 -44.39 13.34
CA ASN A 483 63.41 -45.44 13.36
C ASN A 483 64.45 -45.18 12.25
#